data_AF-A0A496XQE7-F1
#
_entry.id   AF-A0A496XQE7-F1
#
_cell.length_a   1.000
_cell.length_b   1.000
_cell.length_c   1.000
_cell.angle_alpha   90.00
_cell.angle_beta   90.00
_cell.angle_gamma   90.00
#
_symmetry.space_group_name_H-M   'P 1'
#
loop_
_entity.id
_entity.type
_entity.pdbx_description
1 polymer ?
#
loop_
_entity_poly.entity_id
_entity_poly.type
_entity_poly.pdbx_seq_one_letter_code
_entity_poly.pdbx_strand_id
1 'polypeptide(L)'
;MLCVIFVKFLNKINLKRYLLGSVLTTGVALAFSQNSTEVIAILVIYLATILNQFLLVEVIMELVTERASNLSRTYRVNKIKVALLFVLKLLILFGALSLGIHLMGKRVLIPLLNYVVLIFVLGLNLKDAE
;
A
#
# COMPACT_ATOMS: atom_id res chain seq x y z
N MET A 1 -2.67 -6.50 15.67
CA MET A 1 -2.68 -6.98 14.28
C MET A 1 -1.75 -6.15 13.38
N LEU A 2 -1.94 -4.83 13.27
CA LEU A 2 -1.05 -3.92 12.52
C LEU A 2 0.46 -4.05 12.81
N CYS A 3 0.85 -4.21 14.08
CA CYS A 3 2.26 -4.37 14.45
C CYS A 3 2.90 -5.67 13.91
N VAL A 4 2.15 -6.78 13.86
CA VAL A 4 2.63 -8.07 13.33
C VAL A 4 2.76 -8.02 11.80
N ILE A 5 1.83 -7.33 11.15
CA ILE A 5 1.84 -7.05 9.69
C ILE A 5 3.09 -6.25 9.34
N PHE A 6 3.37 -5.23 10.15
CA PHE A 6 4.54 -4.37 9.99
C PHE A 6 5.86 -5.15 10.07
N VAL A 7 6.02 -6.05 11.04
CA VAL A 7 7.25 -6.87 11.19
C VAL A 7 7.47 -7.84 10.02
N LYS A 8 6.41 -8.51 9.53
CA LYS A 8 6.53 -9.40 8.35
C LYS A 8 6.91 -8.64 7.08
N PHE A 9 6.38 -7.44 6.91
CA PHE A 9 6.74 -6.55 5.81
C PHE A 9 8.20 -6.10 5.87
N LEU A 10 8.69 -5.73 7.06
CA LEU A 10 10.08 -5.29 7.27
C LEU A 10 11.12 -6.35 6.89
N ASN A 11 10.80 -7.62 7.04
CA ASN A 11 11.71 -8.71 6.67
C ASN A 11 11.77 -8.96 5.16
N LYS A 12 10.72 -8.62 4.41
CA LYS A 12 10.60 -8.94 2.97
C LYS A 12 10.83 -7.74 2.05
N ILE A 13 10.82 -6.52 2.58
CA ILE A 13 11.06 -5.29 1.81
C ILE A 13 12.23 -4.53 2.38
N ASN A 14 13.01 -3.92 1.49
CA ASN A 14 14.03 -2.97 1.89
C ASN A 14 13.38 -1.62 2.26
N LEU A 15 12.85 -1.51 3.49
CA LEU A 15 12.03 -0.38 3.95
C LEU A 15 12.68 0.98 3.66
N LYS A 16 14.00 1.08 3.85
CA LYS A 16 14.73 2.34 3.59
C LYS A 16 14.65 2.74 2.13
N ARG A 17 14.87 1.80 1.18
CA ARG A 17 14.77 2.11 -0.26
C ARG A 17 13.33 2.36 -0.70
N TYR A 18 12.39 1.58 -0.17
CA TYR A 18 10.97 1.78 -0.44
C TYR A 18 10.47 3.14 0.03
N LEU A 19 10.75 3.53 1.29
CA LEU A 19 10.37 4.84 1.83
C LEU A 19 11.04 5.98 1.07
N LEU A 20 12.31 5.82 0.70
CA LEU A 20 13.03 6.86 -0.03
C LEU A 20 12.46 7.04 -1.44
N GLY A 21 12.13 5.94 -2.14
CA GLY A 21 11.43 5.98 -3.42
C GLY A 21 10.02 6.56 -3.31
N SER A 22 9.24 6.16 -2.30
CA SER A 22 7.87 6.62 -2.11
C SER A 22 7.79 8.09 -1.72
N VAL A 23 8.76 8.58 -0.93
CA VAL A 23 8.87 10.01 -0.59
C VAL A 23 9.27 10.83 -1.80
N LEU A 24 10.20 10.34 -2.64
CA LEU A 24 10.60 11.06 -3.86
C LEU A 24 9.43 11.22 -4.84
N THR A 25 8.68 10.16 -5.13
CA THR A 25 7.55 10.23 -6.05
C THR A 25 6.41 11.10 -5.49
N THR A 26 6.21 11.05 -4.17
CA THR A 26 5.25 11.92 -3.50
C THR A 26 5.70 13.37 -3.45
N GLY A 27 7.01 13.63 -3.36
CA GLY A 27 7.59 14.96 -3.51
C GLY A 27 7.29 15.58 -4.88
N VAL A 28 7.36 14.77 -5.94
CA VAL A 28 6.92 15.20 -7.28
C VAL A 28 5.43 15.52 -7.28
N ALA A 29 4.57 14.67 -6.71
CA ALA A 29 3.14 14.94 -6.62
C ALA A 29 2.81 16.21 -5.81
N LEU A 30 3.56 16.48 -4.73
CA LEU A 30 3.43 17.69 -3.93
C LEU A 30 3.85 18.95 -4.71
N ALA A 31 4.83 18.87 -5.60
CA ALA A 31 5.24 20.01 -6.44
C ALA A 31 4.13 20.48 -7.40
N PHE A 32 3.16 19.61 -7.73
CA PHE A 32 1.98 19.97 -8.53
C PHE A 32 0.80 20.52 -7.71
N SER A 33 0.92 20.56 -6.37
CA SER A 33 -0.11 21.14 -5.51
C SER A 33 -0.05 22.67 -5.52
N GLN A 34 -1.22 23.31 -5.48
CA GLN A 34 -1.34 24.77 -5.50
C GLN A 34 -1.74 25.36 -4.16
N ASN A 35 -2.37 24.57 -3.29
CA ASN A 35 -2.94 25.04 -2.02
C ASN A 35 -2.50 24.16 -0.85
N SER A 36 -2.43 24.73 0.35
CA SER A 36 -2.11 23.96 1.57
C SER A 36 -3.11 22.83 1.84
N THR A 37 -4.38 23.01 1.46
CA THR A 37 -5.42 21.96 1.55
C THR A 37 -5.12 20.78 0.62
N GLU A 38 -4.59 21.07 -0.57
CA GLU A 38 -4.16 20.06 -1.54
C GLU A 38 -2.95 19.27 -1.02
N VAL A 39 -1.99 19.95 -0.38
CA VAL A 39 -0.84 19.31 0.28
C VAL A 39 -1.31 18.30 1.34
N ILE A 40 -2.22 18.73 2.22
CA ILE A 40 -2.76 17.86 3.27
C ILE A 40 -3.49 16.66 2.65
N ALA A 41 -4.31 16.86 1.62
CA ALA A 41 -5.01 15.79 0.93
C ALA A 41 -4.03 14.78 0.31
N ILE A 42 -2.97 15.24 -0.36
CA ILE A 42 -1.93 14.37 -0.94
C ILE A 42 -1.24 13.56 0.16
N LEU A 43 -0.90 14.17 1.30
CA LEU A 43 -0.26 13.47 2.42
C LEU A 43 -1.18 12.41 3.05
N VAL A 44 -2.47 12.71 3.21
CA VAL A 44 -3.45 11.74 3.72
C VAL A 44 -3.62 10.57 2.76
N ILE A 45 -3.75 10.84 1.46
CA ILE A 45 -3.85 9.79 0.44
C ILE A 45 -2.57 8.96 0.36
N TYR A 46 -1.41 9.59 0.52
CA TYR A 46 -0.12 8.92 0.59
C TYR A 46 -0.03 7.95 1.77
N LEU A 47 -0.43 8.37 2.98
CA LEU A 47 -0.46 7.49 4.14
C LEU A 47 -1.44 6.34 3.96
N ALA A 48 -2.63 6.61 3.42
CA ALA A 48 -3.61 5.57 3.09
C ALA A 48 -3.07 4.58 2.04
N THR A 49 -2.32 5.08 1.06
CA THR A 49 -1.66 4.27 0.03
C THR A 49 -0.63 3.33 0.64
N ILE A 50 0.25 3.85 1.49
CA ILE A 50 1.26 3.03 2.18
C ILE A 50 0.57 1.94 3.01
N LEU A 51 -0.47 2.28 3.76
CA LEU A 51 -1.24 1.30 4.54
C LEU A 51 -1.88 0.22 3.65
N ASN A 52 -2.47 0.62 2.53
CA ASN A 52 -3.05 -0.31 1.56
C ASN A 52 -1.96 -1.23 0.95
N GLN A 53 -0.76 -0.73 0.73
CA GLN A 53 0.37 -1.53 0.23
C GLN A 53 0.91 -2.51 1.28
N PHE A 54 0.95 -2.14 2.56
CA PHE A 54 1.27 -3.09 3.63
C PHE A 54 0.30 -4.27 3.66
N LEU A 55 -1.01 -3.98 3.56
CA LEU A 55 -2.04 -5.01 3.46
C LEU A 55 -1.87 -5.87 2.19
N LEU A 56 -1.37 -5.30 1.10
CA LEU A 56 -1.15 -6.02 -0.16
C LEU A 56 -0.10 -7.11 0.04
N VAL A 57 1.04 -6.74 0.64
CA VAL A 57 2.15 -7.67 0.87
C VAL A 57 1.74 -8.78 1.83
N GLU A 58 0.93 -8.48 2.86
CA GLU A 58 0.43 -9.54 3.74
C GLU A 58 -0.43 -10.57 2.99
N VAL A 59 -1.38 -10.10 2.17
CA VAL A 59 -2.24 -10.99 1.38
C VAL A 59 -1.41 -11.83 0.40
N ILE A 60 -0.47 -11.21 -0.31
CA ILE A 60 0.42 -11.93 -1.23
C ILE A 60 1.24 -12.98 -0.47
N MET A 61 1.79 -12.64 0.69
CA MET A 61 2.57 -13.57 1.51
C MET A 61 1.74 -14.73 2.03
N GLU A 62 0.51 -14.49 2.48
CA GLU A 62 -0.41 -15.54 2.93
C GLU A 62 -0.73 -16.51 1.78
N LEU A 63 -0.98 -15.99 0.57
CA LEU A 63 -1.27 -16.78 -0.63
C LEU A 63 -0.04 -17.54 -1.19
N VAL A 64 1.15 -16.92 -1.19
CA VAL A 64 2.40 -17.54 -1.66
C VAL A 64 2.88 -18.61 -0.68
N THR A 65 2.77 -18.36 0.63
CA THR A 65 3.15 -19.33 1.67
C THR A 65 2.25 -20.56 1.63
N GLU A 66 0.95 -20.39 1.35
CA GLU A 66 0.03 -21.52 1.09
C GLU A 66 0.50 -22.37 -0.09
N ARG A 67 0.84 -21.73 -1.20
CA ARG A 67 1.28 -22.44 -2.40
C ARG A 67 2.53 -23.27 -2.13
N ALA A 68 3.50 -22.73 -1.39
CA ALA A 68 4.74 -23.41 -1.03
C ALA A 68 4.55 -24.51 0.04
N SER A 69 3.62 -24.33 0.98
CA SER A 69 3.37 -25.27 2.09
C SER A 69 2.40 -26.41 1.76
N ASN A 70 1.93 -26.52 0.51
CA ASN A 70 1.16 -27.69 0.05
C ASN A 70 1.90 -29.04 0.19
N LEU A 71 3.20 -29.04 0.54
CA LEU A 71 3.93 -30.24 0.95
C LEU A 71 3.57 -30.74 2.37
N SER A 72 2.99 -29.88 3.22
CA SER A 72 2.65 -30.17 4.62
C SER A 72 1.17 -29.89 4.87
N ARG A 73 0.38 -30.95 5.05
CA ARG A 73 -1.11 -31.00 5.18
C ARG A 73 -1.78 -30.05 6.19
N THR A 74 -1.05 -29.22 6.93
CA THR A 74 -1.56 -28.51 8.12
C THR A 74 -1.75 -26.99 7.91
N TYR A 75 -1.19 -26.38 6.85
CA TYR A 75 -1.35 -24.94 6.63
C TYR A 75 -2.52 -24.65 5.66
N ARG A 76 -3.71 -24.39 6.21
CA ARG A 76 -4.85 -23.87 5.43
C ARG A 76 -4.89 -22.36 5.53
N VAL A 77 -4.99 -21.66 4.41
CA VAL A 77 -5.23 -20.22 4.43
C VAL A 77 -6.56 -19.91 5.08
N ASN A 78 -6.52 -18.95 6.00
CA ASN A 78 -7.72 -18.40 6.59
C ASN A 78 -8.41 -17.49 5.56
N LYS A 79 -9.32 -18.08 4.77
CA LYS A 79 -10.10 -17.38 3.73
C LYS A 79 -10.85 -16.16 4.28
N ILE A 80 -11.29 -16.22 5.54
CA ILE A 80 -11.98 -15.11 6.22
C ILE A 80 -11.01 -13.94 6.44
N LYS A 81 -9.77 -14.23 6.87
CA LYS A 81 -8.73 -13.22 7.04
C LYS A 81 -8.40 -12.55 5.70
N VAL A 82 -8.21 -13.33 4.64
CA VAL A 82 -7.92 -12.78 3.29
C VAL A 82 -9.08 -11.94 2.77
N ALA A 83 -10.32 -12.40 2.91
CA ALA A 83 -11.51 -11.65 2.51
C ALA A 83 -11.63 -10.33 3.29
N LEU A 84 -11.41 -10.36 4.61
CA LEU A 84 -11.47 -9.16 5.45
C LEU A 84 -10.37 -8.15 5.11
N LEU A 85 -9.14 -8.63 4.85
CA LEU A 85 -8.05 -7.77 4.37
C LEU A 85 -8.40 -7.14 3.01
N PHE A 86 -9.03 -7.88 2.10
CA PHE A 86 -9.45 -7.35 0.81
C PHE A 86 -10.51 -6.25 0.93
N VAL A 87 -11.54 -6.47 1.75
CA VAL A 87 -12.58 -5.46 2.02
C VAL A 87 -11.97 -4.21 2.67
N LEU A 88 -11.06 -4.38 3.63
CA LEU A 88 -10.39 -3.27 4.29
C LEU A 88 -9.57 -2.43 3.29
N LYS A 89 -8.89 -3.07 2.34
CA LYS A 89 -8.16 -2.36 1.27
C LYS A 89 -9.08 -1.51 0.42
N LEU A 90 -10.24 -2.05 0.03
CA LEU A 90 -11.23 -1.29 -0.72
C LEU A 90 -11.73 -0.09 0.08
N LEU A 91 -12.05 -0.28 1.36
CA LEU A 91 -12.48 0.83 2.23
C LEU A 91 -11.41 1.92 2.37
N ILE A 92 -10.14 1.55 2.54
CA ILE A 92 -9.04 2.52 2.61
C ILE A 92 -8.89 3.27 1.28
N LEU A 93 -8.94 2.54 0.15
CA LEU A 93 -8.74 3.13 -1.18
C LEU A 93 -9.89 4.08 -1.54
N PHE A 94 -11.13 3.61 -1.42
CA PHE A 94 -12.32 4.42 -1.70
C PHE A 94 -12.48 5.57 -0.70
N GLY A 95 -12.17 5.35 0.58
CA GLY A 95 -12.20 6.39 1.60
C GLY A 95 -11.19 7.51 1.30
N ALA A 96 -9.94 7.14 1.00
CA ALA A 96 -8.90 8.10 0.63
C ALA A 96 -9.23 8.85 -0.67
N LEU A 97 -9.76 8.14 -1.69
CA LEU A 97 -10.17 8.76 -2.96
C LEU A 97 -11.36 9.70 -2.79
N SER A 98 -12.37 9.30 -2.02
CA SER A 98 -13.53 10.14 -1.72
C SER A 98 -13.11 11.43 -1.00
N LEU A 99 -12.25 11.32 0.01
CA LEU A 99 -11.65 12.47 0.69
C LEU A 99 -10.82 13.33 -0.29
N GLY A 100 -10.05 12.71 -1.17
CA GLY A 100 -9.26 13.39 -2.20
C GLY A 100 -10.12 14.18 -3.19
N ILE A 101 -11.22 13.61 -3.65
CA ILE A 101 -12.20 14.29 -4.53
C ILE A 101 -12.85 15.46 -3.79
N HIS A 102 -13.20 15.28 -2.52
CA HIS A 102 -13.85 16.33 -1.73
C HIS A 102 -12.91 17.52 -1.47
N LEU A 103 -11.61 17.27 -1.24
CA LEU A 103 -10.63 18.30 -0.91
C LEU A 103 -9.93 18.93 -2.13
N MET A 104 -9.69 18.16 -3.20
CA MET A 104 -8.92 18.60 -4.38
C MET A 104 -9.74 18.64 -5.68
N GLY A 105 -11.00 18.18 -5.66
CA GLY A 105 -11.87 18.13 -6.83
C GLY A 105 -11.26 17.32 -7.98
N LYS A 106 -11.11 17.96 -9.15
CA LYS A 106 -10.60 17.32 -10.38
C LYS A 106 -9.12 16.92 -10.31
N ARG A 107 -8.35 17.44 -9.34
CA ARG A 107 -6.91 17.20 -9.20
C ARG A 107 -6.57 15.94 -8.42
N VAL A 108 -7.57 15.16 -8.00
CA VAL A 108 -7.39 13.83 -7.40
C VAL A 108 -6.61 12.86 -8.31
N LEU A 109 -6.56 13.14 -9.61
CA LEU A 109 -5.78 12.36 -10.57
C LEU A 109 -4.28 12.32 -10.21
N ILE A 110 -3.74 13.38 -9.62
CA ILE A 110 -2.32 13.49 -9.24
C ILE A 110 -1.95 12.43 -8.17
N PRO A 111 -2.60 12.40 -6.99
CA PRO A 111 -2.31 11.37 -5.99
C PRO A 111 -2.71 9.96 -6.46
N LEU A 112 -3.70 9.82 -7.35
CA LEU A 112 -4.03 8.53 -7.96
C LEU A 112 -2.92 8.01 -8.89
N LEU A 113 -2.32 8.89 -9.70
CA LEU A 113 -1.17 8.53 -10.54
C LEU A 113 0.03 8.16 -9.67
N ASN A 114 0.29 8.94 -8.62
CA ASN A 114 1.33 8.64 -7.64
C ASN A 114 1.09 7.26 -6.99
N TYR A 115 -0.15 6.91 -6.65
CA TYR A 115 -0.51 5.58 -6.13
C TYR A 115 -0.06 4.45 -7.07
N VAL A 116 -0.31 4.58 -8.38
CA VAL A 116 0.12 3.60 -9.38
C VAL A 116 1.65 3.50 -9.40
N VAL A 117 2.36 4.62 -9.40
CA VAL A 117 3.83 4.65 -9.34
C VAL A 117 4.34 3.98 -8.06
N LEU A 118 3.73 4.26 -6.91
CA LEU A 118 4.11 3.64 -5.64
C LEU A 118 3.95 2.11 -5.68
N ILE A 119 2.98 1.55 -6.43
CA ILE A 119 2.86 0.09 -6.59
C ILE A 119 4.09 -0.47 -7.30
N PHE A 120 4.56 0.19 -8.36
CA PHE A 120 5.79 -0.22 -9.05
C PHE A 120 7.02 -0.07 -8.15
N VAL A 121 7.12 1.04 -7.41
CA VAL A 121 8.19 1.25 -6.43
C VAL A 121 8.18 0.14 -5.37
N LEU A 122 7.01 -0.27 -4.88
CA LEU A 122 6.89 -1.40 -3.98
C LEU A 122 7.44 -2.67 -4.64
N GLY A 123 6.95 -3.01 -5.84
CA GLY A 123 7.37 -4.20 -6.60
C GLY A 123 8.88 -4.30 -6.80
N LEU A 124 9.54 -3.20 -7.16
CA LEU A 124 10.99 -3.13 -7.35
C LEU A 124 11.80 -3.22 -6.05
N ASN A 125 11.16 -3.01 -4.90
CA ASN A 125 11.80 -3.03 -3.58
C ASN A 125 11.41 -4.24 -2.73
N LEU A 126 10.59 -5.16 -3.25
CA LEU A 126 10.48 -6.49 -2.68
C LEU A 126 11.87 -7.13 -2.76
N LYS A 127 12.38 -7.60 -1.61
CA LYS A 127 13.53 -8.49 -1.63
C LYS A 127 13.10 -9.77 -2.31
N ASP A 128 13.90 -10.24 -3.26
CA ASP A 128 13.75 -11.56 -3.84
C ASP A 128 13.63 -12.57 -2.70
N ALA A 129 12.58 -13.38 -2.76
CA ALA A 129 12.46 -14.56 -1.92
C ALA A 129 13.40 -15.62 -2.50
N GLU A 130 14.70 -15.49 -2.21
CA GLU A 130 15.59 -16.67 -2.20
C GLU A 130 15.18 -17.61 -1.06
#